data_AF-A0A0F0GN08-F1
#
_entry.id   AF-A0A0F0GN08-F1
#
_cell.length_a   1.000
_cell.length_b   1.000
_cell.length_c   1.000
_cell.angle_alpha   90.00
_cell.angle_beta   90.00
_cell.angle_gamma   90.00
#
_symmetry.space_group_name_H-M   'P 1'
#
loop_
_entity.id
_entity.type
_entity.pdbx_description
1 polymer ?
#
loop_
_entity_poly.entity_id
_entity_poly.type
_entity_poly.pdbx_seq_one_letter_code
_entity_poly.pdbx_strand_id
1 'polypeptide(L)'
;MDLYWSVRPDLSGYYGSPEPAPGARVFFVYERWLETHLLAGHSEPLETDMVGFHVFTRARETSYWPCRLFRVRDLDVYNRWPDIHGWYCCRMMTLVEELPSWHALGPHGERVAEVLEQAQALTSEQVARIAAMDGTAERRLHARGQPRDVGHSGAYLGRAIHAAADRSGDKVRRWDSGFQVHVLGHRGWQEALQAGHAMLWATAAPEAYNVREREILARRWTAVLGAHT
;
A
#
# COMPACT_ATOMS: atom_id res chain seq x y z
N MET A 1 8.65 -6.62 -22.12
CA MET A 1 8.61 -6.43 -20.66
C MET A 1 7.41 -5.57 -20.37
N ASP A 2 6.50 -6.01 -19.51
CA ASP A 2 5.33 -5.21 -19.14
C ASP A 2 5.71 -4.13 -18.13
N LEU A 3 5.02 -2.99 -18.24
CA LEU A 3 5.22 -1.82 -17.40
C LEU A 3 3.88 -1.39 -16.82
N TYR A 4 3.90 -0.93 -15.57
CA TYR A 4 2.71 -0.67 -14.79
C TYR A 4 2.75 0.73 -14.21
N TRP A 5 1.63 1.44 -14.30
CA TRP A 5 1.45 2.73 -13.66
C TRP A 5 0.14 2.72 -12.89
N SER A 6 0.11 3.39 -11.74
CA SER A 6 -1.13 3.54 -10.99
C SER A 6 -1.37 4.97 -10.57
N VAL A 7 -2.65 5.29 -10.41
CA VAL A 7 -3.14 6.58 -9.95
C VAL A 7 -4.27 6.35 -8.97
N ARG A 8 -4.55 7.33 -8.11
CA ARG A 8 -5.72 7.24 -7.22
C ARG A 8 -7.02 7.28 -8.04
N PRO A 9 -8.09 6.61 -7.57
CA PRO A 9 -9.37 6.58 -8.29
C PRO A 9 -9.99 7.97 -8.49
N ASP A 10 -9.79 8.88 -7.54
CA ASP A 10 -10.26 10.26 -7.59
C ASP A 10 -9.32 11.21 -8.37
N LEU A 11 -8.27 10.66 -8.98
CA LEU A 11 -7.20 11.38 -9.67
C LEU A 11 -6.47 12.42 -8.78
N SER A 12 -6.59 12.33 -7.45
CA SER A 12 -5.82 13.21 -6.57
C SER A 12 -4.32 12.90 -6.70
N GLY A 13 -3.52 13.95 -6.95
CA GLY A 13 -2.10 13.81 -7.26
C GLY A 13 -1.80 13.36 -8.69
N TYR A 14 -2.80 13.34 -9.59
CA TYR A 14 -2.58 13.18 -11.02
C TYR A 14 -2.24 14.52 -11.67
N TYR A 15 -1.06 14.61 -12.28
CA TYR A 15 -0.57 15.83 -12.92
C TYR A 15 -0.47 15.68 -14.44
N GLY A 16 -1.30 14.84 -15.05
CA GLY A 16 -1.23 14.57 -16.50
C GLY A 16 -2.38 15.13 -17.32
N SER A 17 -2.27 14.98 -18.64
CA SER A 17 -3.32 15.24 -19.64
C SER A 17 -3.16 14.30 -20.84
N PRO A 18 -4.25 13.78 -21.47
CA PRO A 18 -5.65 13.85 -21.01
C PRO A 18 -5.88 12.94 -19.81
N GLU A 19 -7.11 12.88 -19.28
CA GLU A 19 -7.44 11.93 -18.20
C GLU A 19 -7.10 10.47 -18.57
N PRO A 20 -6.68 9.65 -17.60
CA PRO A 20 -6.29 8.26 -17.87
C PRO A 20 -7.45 7.39 -18.37
N ALA A 21 -7.29 6.84 -19.57
CA ALA A 21 -8.17 5.84 -20.15
C ALA A 21 -7.38 4.88 -21.05
N PRO A 22 -7.82 3.62 -21.25
CA PRO A 22 -7.21 2.71 -22.21
C PRO A 22 -7.08 3.34 -23.61
N GLY A 23 -5.90 3.22 -24.23
CA GLY A 23 -5.54 3.83 -25.50
C GLY A 23 -5.06 5.29 -25.41
N ALA A 24 -5.24 5.97 -24.27
CA ALA A 24 -4.81 7.36 -24.11
C ALA A 24 -3.28 7.46 -24.06
N ARG A 25 -2.73 8.45 -24.75
CA ARG A 25 -1.34 8.88 -24.61
C ARG A 25 -1.32 10.07 -23.66
N VAL A 26 -0.82 9.84 -22.44
CA VAL A 26 -0.81 10.84 -21.37
C VAL A 26 0.54 11.52 -21.29
N PHE A 27 0.52 12.81 -21.00
CA PHE A 27 1.67 13.68 -20.85
C PHE A 27 1.65 14.31 -19.46
N PHE A 28 2.81 14.39 -18.82
CA PHE A 28 2.98 15.04 -17.53
C PHE A 28 2.95 16.57 -17.72
N VAL A 29 2.16 17.25 -16.90
CA VAL A 29 1.96 18.70 -16.90
C VAL A 29 2.65 19.25 -15.66
N TYR A 30 3.87 19.75 -15.86
CA TYR A 30 4.73 20.22 -14.77
C TYR A 30 4.11 21.36 -13.98
N GLU A 31 3.37 22.24 -14.64
CA GLU A 31 2.70 23.39 -14.02
C GLU A 31 1.68 22.93 -12.97
N ARG A 32 0.89 21.89 -13.26
CA ARG A 32 -0.08 21.33 -12.31
C ARG A 32 0.60 20.73 -11.07
N TRP A 33 1.73 20.07 -11.30
CA TRP A 33 2.55 19.53 -10.21
C TRP A 33 3.12 20.66 -9.34
N LEU A 34 3.69 21.68 -9.98
CA LEU A 34 4.33 22.81 -9.33
C LEU A 34 3.33 23.61 -8.49
N GLU A 35 2.16 23.92 -9.04
CA GLU A 35 1.08 24.61 -8.32
C GLU A 35 0.73 23.85 -7.03
N THR A 36 0.58 22.52 -7.10
CA THR A 36 0.25 21.71 -5.92
C THR A 36 1.38 21.68 -4.89
N HIS A 37 2.65 21.60 -5.33
CA HIS A 37 3.80 21.53 -4.43
C HIS A 37 4.13 22.89 -3.78
N LEU A 38 3.99 23.99 -4.51
CA LEU A 38 4.14 25.34 -3.98
C LEU A 38 3.02 25.68 -2.99
N LEU A 39 1.77 25.31 -3.29
CA LEU A 39 0.64 25.50 -2.38
C LEU A 39 0.77 24.70 -1.09
N ALA A 40 1.46 23.56 -1.11
CA ALA A 40 1.76 22.75 0.07
C ALA A 40 2.87 23.35 0.96
N GLY A 41 3.46 24.50 0.60
CA GLY A 41 4.48 25.17 1.41
C GLY A 41 5.85 24.49 1.36
N HIS A 42 6.08 23.60 0.39
CA HIS A 42 7.41 23.03 0.17
C HIS A 42 8.32 24.11 -0.46
N SER A 43 9.33 24.53 0.30
CA SER A 43 10.23 25.63 -0.06
C SER A 43 11.34 25.23 -1.03
N GLU A 44 11.58 23.93 -1.22
CA GLU A 44 12.61 23.41 -2.12
C GLU A 44 11.95 22.64 -3.27
N PRO A 45 12.32 22.95 -4.54
CA PRO A 45 11.95 22.10 -5.65
C PRO A 45 12.58 20.72 -5.43
N LEU A 46 11.77 19.66 -5.44
CA LEU A 46 12.25 18.29 -5.52
C LEU A 46 13.24 18.16 -6.69
N GLU A 47 14.25 17.29 -6.54
CA GLU A 47 15.22 17.05 -7.61
C GLU A 47 14.47 16.73 -8.93
N THR A 48 14.77 17.49 -9.99
CA THR A 48 14.01 17.47 -11.26
C THR A 48 14.01 16.11 -11.95
N ASP A 49 14.94 15.24 -11.57
CA ASP A 49 15.09 13.88 -12.07
C ASP A 49 14.04 12.91 -11.47
N MET A 50 13.33 13.32 -10.42
CA MET A 50 12.23 12.58 -9.78
C MET A 50 10.83 13.07 -10.21
N VAL A 51 10.73 14.17 -10.97
CA VAL A 51 9.46 14.82 -11.29
C VAL A 51 8.84 14.32 -12.61
N GLY A 52 7.91 13.39 -12.52
CA GLY A 52 7.20 12.83 -13.68
C GLY A 52 6.25 11.70 -13.30
N PHE A 53 5.87 10.86 -14.26
CA PHE A 53 5.19 9.61 -13.96
C PHE A 53 6.21 8.54 -13.55
N HIS A 54 5.95 7.89 -12.42
CA HIS A 54 6.72 6.73 -11.96
C HIS A 54 6.06 5.44 -12.46
N VAL A 55 6.78 4.72 -13.33
CA VAL A 55 6.30 3.50 -13.96
C VAL A 55 7.14 2.33 -13.51
N PHE A 56 6.49 1.22 -13.14
CA PHE A 56 7.10 0.09 -12.48
C PHE A 56 7.17 -1.13 -13.38
N THR A 57 8.20 -1.93 -13.17
CA THR A 57 8.39 -3.22 -13.83
C THR A 57 7.47 -4.31 -13.28
N ARG A 58 6.89 -4.08 -12.10
CA ARG A 58 5.95 -4.98 -11.43
C ARG A 58 4.76 -4.17 -10.90
N ALA A 59 3.55 -4.65 -11.13
CA ALA A 59 2.32 -3.99 -10.63
C ALA A 59 2.34 -3.76 -9.11
N ARG A 60 2.94 -4.68 -8.35
CA ARG A 60 3.02 -4.63 -6.88
C ARG A 60 3.94 -3.55 -6.30
N GLU A 61 4.75 -2.92 -7.15
CA GLU A 61 5.64 -1.82 -6.74
C GLU A 61 4.95 -0.46 -6.86
N THR A 62 3.71 -0.43 -7.37
CA THR A 62 2.96 0.82 -7.48
C THR A 62 2.65 1.45 -6.12
N SER A 63 2.37 2.76 -6.12
CA SER A 63 2.42 3.59 -4.89
C SER A 63 1.08 3.80 -4.19
N TYR A 64 -0.03 3.36 -4.78
CA TYR A 64 -1.38 3.69 -4.33
C TYR A 64 -2.24 2.46 -4.08
N TRP A 65 -3.04 2.54 -3.01
CA TRP A 65 -4.16 1.65 -2.73
C TRP A 65 -5.27 2.43 -2.00
N PRO A 66 -6.54 2.32 -2.43
CA PRO A 66 -6.98 1.77 -3.71
C PRO A 66 -6.40 2.56 -4.89
N CYS A 67 -6.38 1.96 -6.08
CA CYS A 67 -5.83 2.60 -7.27
C CYS A 67 -6.56 2.20 -8.55
N ARG A 68 -6.44 3.03 -9.59
CA ARG A 68 -6.60 2.60 -10.98
C ARG A 68 -5.24 2.13 -11.46
N LEU A 69 -5.17 0.90 -11.95
CA LEU A 69 -3.92 0.27 -12.37
C LEU A 69 -3.93 0.12 -13.88
N PHE A 70 -2.86 0.55 -14.54
CA PHE A 70 -2.72 0.46 -15.99
C PHE A 70 -1.47 -0.32 -16.38
N ARG A 71 -1.60 -1.14 -17.41
CA ARG A 71 -0.44 -1.57 -18.20
C ARG A 71 -0.12 -0.47 -19.20
N VAL A 72 1.15 -0.11 -19.33
CA VAL A 72 1.60 1.03 -20.14
C VAL A 72 2.73 0.65 -21.09
N ARG A 73 2.93 1.47 -22.12
CA ARG A 73 4.02 1.35 -23.11
C ARG A 73 4.41 2.71 -23.69
N ASP A 74 5.35 2.71 -24.64
CA ASP A 74 5.77 3.90 -25.39
C ASP A 74 6.19 5.07 -24.47
N LEU A 75 6.99 4.74 -23.44
CA LEU A 75 7.44 5.71 -22.45
C LEU A 75 8.47 6.67 -23.05
N ASP A 76 8.28 7.96 -22.78
CA ASP A 76 9.33 8.98 -22.93
C ASP A 76 10.16 9.05 -21.63
N VAL A 77 11.09 8.10 -21.48
CA VAL A 77 11.90 7.90 -20.28
C VAL A 77 13.05 8.88 -20.23
N TYR A 78 13.12 9.67 -19.17
CA TYR A 78 14.25 10.59 -18.92
C TYR A 78 15.09 10.17 -17.69
N ASN A 79 14.59 9.28 -16.85
CA ASN A 79 15.37 8.71 -15.75
C ASN A 79 15.07 7.21 -15.55
N ARG A 80 16.10 6.43 -15.20
CA ARG A 80 16.04 4.97 -15.11
C ARG A 80 16.68 4.50 -13.81
N TRP A 81 15.91 3.83 -12.96
CA TRP A 81 16.42 3.23 -11.72
C TRP A 81 16.14 1.72 -11.69
N PRO A 82 16.46 0.97 -12.76
CA PRO A 82 16.08 -0.44 -12.88
C PRO A 82 16.82 -1.34 -11.89
N ASP A 83 18.08 -1.00 -11.58
CA ASP A 83 18.98 -1.88 -10.82
C ASP A 83 18.71 -1.84 -9.31
N ILE A 84 18.09 -0.77 -8.82
CA ILE A 84 17.87 -0.54 -7.37
C ILE A 84 16.40 -0.73 -7.00
N HIS A 85 15.48 -0.33 -7.88
CA HIS A 85 14.07 -0.22 -7.50
C HIS A 85 13.07 -0.71 -8.55
N GLY A 86 13.51 -1.11 -9.75
CA GLY A 86 12.60 -1.67 -10.76
C GLY A 86 11.59 -0.66 -11.31
N TRP A 87 11.94 0.63 -11.40
CA TRP A 87 11.05 1.66 -11.96
C TRP A 87 11.76 2.70 -12.84
N TYR A 88 10.94 3.48 -13.54
CA TYR A 88 11.31 4.48 -14.54
C TYR A 88 10.58 5.80 -14.26
N CYS A 89 11.25 6.94 -14.48
CA CYS A 89 10.57 8.22 -14.64
C CYS A 89 10.32 8.49 -16.12
N CYS A 90 9.08 8.87 -16.46
CA CYS A 90 8.75 9.31 -17.81
C CYS A 90 7.87 10.56 -17.81
N ARG A 91 7.97 11.35 -18.88
CA ARG A 91 7.07 12.51 -19.10
C ARG A 91 5.82 12.12 -19.85
N MET A 92 5.84 10.96 -20.50
CA MET A 92 4.78 10.53 -21.39
C MET A 92 4.73 9.01 -21.42
N MET A 93 3.53 8.47 -21.57
CA MET A 93 3.29 7.04 -21.79
C MET A 93 1.94 6.83 -22.49
N THR A 94 1.79 5.67 -23.13
CA THR A 94 0.51 5.20 -23.67
C THR A 94 -0.09 4.17 -22.72
N LEU A 95 -1.34 4.37 -22.29
CA LEU A 95 -2.08 3.42 -21.47
C LEU A 95 -2.67 2.34 -22.36
N VAL A 96 -2.37 1.07 -22.10
CA VAL A 96 -2.80 -0.04 -22.96
C VAL A 96 -4.15 -0.57 -22.52
N GLU A 97 -4.26 -0.92 -21.24
CA GLU A 97 -5.49 -1.43 -20.62
C GLU A 97 -5.50 -1.05 -19.14
N GLU A 98 -6.71 -0.97 -18.57
CA GLU A 98 -6.92 -0.85 -17.13
C GLU A 98 -7.07 -2.26 -16.55
N LEU A 99 -6.25 -2.59 -15.56
CA LEU A 99 -6.23 -3.88 -14.88
C LEU A 99 -7.04 -3.80 -13.58
N PRO A 100 -7.53 -4.93 -13.06
CA PRO A 100 -8.12 -4.96 -11.73
C PRO A 100 -7.12 -4.43 -10.68
N SER A 101 -7.55 -3.51 -9.82
CA SER A 101 -6.69 -2.82 -8.85
C SER A 101 -5.91 -3.79 -7.98
N TRP A 102 -6.52 -4.91 -7.59
CA TRP A 102 -5.91 -5.91 -6.71
C TRP A 102 -4.65 -6.55 -7.29
N HIS A 103 -4.39 -6.47 -8.60
CA HIS A 103 -3.09 -6.89 -9.17
C HIS A 103 -1.91 -6.12 -8.56
N ALA A 104 -2.14 -4.89 -8.06
CA ALA A 104 -1.14 -4.11 -7.32
C ALA A 104 -0.79 -4.69 -5.93
N LEU A 105 -1.54 -5.68 -5.45
CA LEU A 105 -1.31 -6.35 -4.17
C LEU A 105 -0.60 -7.71 -4.33
N GLY A 106 -0.29 -8.10 -5.58
CA GLY A 106 0.43 -9.34 -5.89
C GLY A 106 -0.48 -10.51 -6.28
N PRO A 107 0.07 -11.73 -6.39
CA PRO A 107 -0.65 -12.91 -6.90
C PRO A 107 -1.90 -13.30 -6.11
N HIS A 108 -1.94 -12.99 -4.82
CA HIS A 108 -3.08 -13.23 -3.93
C HIS A 108 -3.84 -11.95 -3.61
N GLY A 109 -3.78 -10.98 -4.52
CA GLY A 109 -4.21 -9.60 -4.28
C GLY A 109 -5.68 -9.44 -3.90
N GLU A 110 -6.58 -10.26 -4.42
CA GLU A 110 -8.01 -10.22 -4.04
C GLU A 110 -8.20 -10.47 -2.54
N ARG A 111 -7.59 -11.53 -2.00
CA ARG A 111 -7.65 -11.83 -0.56
C ARG A 111 -6.91 -10.80 0.28
N VAL A 112 -5.83 -10.22 -0.26
CA VAL A 112 -5.14 -9.10 0.41
C VAL A 112 -6.05 -7.88 0.48
N ALA A 113 -6.80 -7.58 -0.58
CA ALA A 113 -7.75 -6.47 -0.60
C ALA A 113 -8.82 -6.64 0.49
N GLU A 114 -9.34 -7.85 0.69
CA GLU A 114 -10.27 -8.16 1.78
C GLU A 114 -9.67 -7.88 3.16
N VAL A 115 -8.42 -8.29 3.41
CA VAL A 115 -7.74 -7.99 4.68
C VAL A 115 -7.59 -6.47 4.87
N LEU A 116 -7.28 -5.73 3.81
CA LEU A 116 -7.19 -4.27 3.85
C LEU A 116 -8.55 -3.60 4.10
N GLU A 117 -9.63 -4.13 3.54
CA GLU A 117 -11.00 -3.67 3.79
C GLU A 117 -11.44 -3.95 5.23
N GLN A 118 -11.17 -5.15 5.75
CA GLN A 118 -11.40 -5.48 7.15
C GLN A 118 -10.62 -4.56 8.09
N ALA A 119 -9.35 -4.31 7.79
CA ALA A 119 -8.50 -3.41 8.56
C ALA A 119 -9.02 -1.97 8.51
N GLN A 120 -9.50 -1.53 7.35
CA GLN A 120 -10.12 -0.22 7.19
C GLN A 120 -11.40 -0.14 8.02
N ALA A 121 -12.17 -1.21 8.21
CA ALA A 121 -13.43 -1.22 8.95
C ALA A 121 -13.29 -1.53 10.45
N LEU A 122 -12.06 -1.66 10.97
CA LEU A 122 -11.80 -2.13 12.32
C LEU A 122 -12.39 -1.20 13.41
N THR A 123 -13.02 -1.79 14.43
CA THR A 123 -13.63 -1.08 15.56
C THR A 123 -12.82 -1.24 16.86
N SER A 124 -12.98 -0.33 17.82
CA SER A 124 -12.28 -0.42 19.13
C SER A 124 -12.62 -1.70 19.90
N GLU A 125 -13.85 -2.22 19.77
CA GLU A 125 -14.24 -3.50 20.39
C GLU A 125 -13.47 -4.68 19.79
N GLN A 126 -13.38 -4.75 18.46
CA GLN A 126 -12.59 -5.79 17.77
C GLN A 126 -11.11 -5.67 18.12
N VAL A 127 -10.57 -4.45 18.20
CA VAL A 127 -9.20 -4.19 18.65
C VAL A 127 -8.97 -4.73 20.06
N ALA A 128 -9.89 -4.46 21.00
CA ALA A 128 -9.80 -4.97 22.37
C ALA A 128 -9.81 -6.51 22.41
N ARG A 129 -10.65 -7.15 21.59
CA ARG A 129 -10.70 -8.61 21.47
C ARG A 129 -9.41 -9.19 20.90
N ILE A 130 -8.85 -8.61 19.82
CA ILE A 130 -7.56 -9.04 19.26
C ILE A 130 -6.45 -8.90 20.30
N ALA A 131 -6.42 -7.78 21.04
CA ALA A 131 -5.41 -7.50 22.05
C ALA A 131 -5.48 -8.44 23.27
N ALA A 132 -6.65 -8.98 23.59
CA ALA A 132 -6.84 -9.93 24.68
C ALA A 132 -6.35 -11.36 24.34
N MET A 133 -6.12 -11.67 23.06
CA MET A 133 -5.65 -12.98 22.61
C MET A 133 -4.13 -13.10 22.70
N ASP A 134 -3.63 -14.31 22.99
CA ASP A 134 -2.20 -14.60 22.93
C ASP A 134 -1.67 -14.53 21.48
N GLY A 135 -0.69 -13.66 21.24
CA GLY A 135 0.03 -13.51 19.97
C GLY A 135 1.45 -14.08 20.00
N THR A 136 1.84 -14.85 21.00
CA THR A 136 3.25 -15.25 21.19
C THR A 136 3.79 -16.10 20.05
N ALA A 137 3.04 -17.10 19.58
CA ALA A 137 3.46 -17.94 18.45
C ALA A 137 3.50 -17.16 17.12
N GLU A 138 2.51 -16.30 16.89
CA GLU A 138 2.43 -15.38 15.76
C GLU A 138 3.65 -14.46 15.71
N ARG A 139 3.98 -13.78 16.81
CA ARG A 139 5.16 -12.90 16.90
C ARG A 139 6.48 -13.61 16.63
N ARG A 140 6.61 -14.88 17.03
CA ARG A 140 7.81 -15.68 16.72
C ARG A 140 7.96 -15.95 15.22
N LEU A 141 6.85 -16.22 14.53
CA LEU A 141 6.86 -16.34 13.08
C LEU A 141 7.13 -14.98 12.43
N HIS A 142 6.55 -13.91 12.98
CA HIS A 142 6.76 -12.55 12.49
C HIS A 142 8.23 -12.12 12.57
N ALA A 143 8.93 -12.51 13.64
CA ALA A 143 10.35 -12.22 13.85
C ALA A 143 11.31 -12.86 12.82
N ARG A 144 10.83 -13.80 11.98
CA ARG A 144 11.62 -14.37 10.87
C ARG A 144 11.80 -13.38 9.72
N GLY A 145 11.07 -12.27 9.73
CA GLY A 145 11.11 -11.25 8.70
C GLY A 145 9.96 -11.36 7.71
N GLN A 146 9.71 -10.25 7.02
CA GLN A 146 8.66 -10.10 6.02
C GLN A 146 8.95 -10.98 4.79
N PRO A 147 7.95 -11.70 4.25
CA PRO A 147 8.11 -12.39 2.97
C PRO A 147 8.43 -11.38 1.86
N ARG A 148 9.33 -11.75 0.95
CA ARG A 148 9.81 -10.85 -0.13
C ARG A 148 8.71 -10.39 -1.09
N ASP A 149 7.59 -11.12 -1.16
CA ASP A 149 6.59 -10.95 -2.21
C ASP A 149 5.35 -10.13 -1.82
N VAL A 150 5.31 -9.55 -0.63
CA VAL A 150 4.11 -8.82 -0.16
C VAL A 150 4.05 -7.33 -0.61
N GLY A 151 5.07 -6.83 -1.29
CA GLY A 151 5.12 -5.47 -1.87
C GLY A 151 4.78 -4.36 -0.86
N HIS A 152 4.03 -3.35 -1.31
CA HIS A 152 3.56 -2.24 -0.47
C HIS A 152 2.36 -2.57 0.42
N SER A 153 1.83 -3.80 0.39
CA SER A 153 0.61 -4.18 1.11
C SER A 153 0.71 -3.95 2.62
N GLY A 154 1.90 -4.13 3.21
CA GLY A 154 2.13 -3.86 4.63
C GLY A 154 1.98 -2.37 4.99
N ALA A 155 2.36 -1.47 4.08
CA ALA A 155 2.18 -0.03 4.24
C ALA A 155 0.71 0.36 4.08
N TYR A 156 -0.01 -0.26 3.13
CA TYR A 156 -1.45 -0.04 2.97
C TYR A 156 -2.24 -0.52 4.18
N LEU A 157 -1.90 -1.68 4.74
CA LEU A 157 -2.50 -2.17 5.97
C LEU A 157 -2.27 -1.18 7.13
N GLY A 158 -1.03 -0.70 7.28
CA GLY A 158 -0.71 0.31 8.28
C GLY A 158 -1.61 1.54 8.14
N ARG A 159 -1.71 2.10 6.92
CA ARG A 159 -2.59 3.25 6.65
C ARG A 159 -4.05 2.96 6.98
N ALA A 160 -4.55 1.77 6.63
CA ALA A 160 -5.93 1.38 6.90
C ALA A 160 -6.24 1.32 8.41
N ILE A 161 -5.35 0.70 9.19
CA ILE A 161 -5.49 0.61 10.65
C ILE A 161 -5.34 1.98 11.30
N HIS A 162 -4.42 2.82 10.83
CA HIS A 162 -4.30 4.20 11.28
C HIS A 162 -5.58 5.00 11.03
N ALA A 163 -6.18 4.87 9.84
CA ALA A 163 -7.44 5.52 9.52
C ALA A 163 -8.60 5.01 10.38
N ALA A 164 -8.63 3.71 10.69
CA ALA A 164 -9.61 3.13 11.62
C ALA A 164 -9.45 3.68 13.03
N ALA A 165 -8.21 3.79 13.51
CA ALA A 165 -7.89 4.35 14.82
C ALA A 165 -8.28 5.83 14.93
N ASP A 166 -8.11 6.62 13.87
CA ASP A 166 -8.53 8.03 13.86
C ASP A 166 -10.05 8.17 14.00
N ARG A 167 -10.81 7.30 13.32
CA ARG A 167 -12.27 7.34 13.39
C ARG A 167 -12.83 6.87 14.72
N SER A 168 -12.08 6.07 15.49
CA SER A 168 -12.55 5.65 16.82
C SER A 168 -12.56 6.80 17.83
N GLY A 169 -11.86 7.91 17.55
CA GLY A 169 -11.81 9.08 18.43
C GLY A 169 -11.02 8.85 19.71
N ASP A 170 -10.44 7.66 19.88
CA ASP A 170 -9.56 7.35 20.99
C ASP A 170 -8.26 8.18 20.84
N LYS A 171 -7.66 8.65 21.93
CA LYS A 171 -6.32 9.31 21.90
C LYS A 171 -5.22 8.29 21.63
N VAL A 172 -5.27 7.68 20.46
CA VAL A 172 -4.47 6.52 20.04
C VAL A 172 -3.15 6.90 19.44
N ARG A 173 -3.00 8.16 19.04
CA ARG A 173 -1.78 8.69 18.46
C ARG A 173 -0.86 9.26 19.52
N ARG A 174 0.43 8.96 19.38
CA ARG A 174 1.53 9.57 20.10
C ARG A 174 2.51 10.16 19.10
N TRP A 175 3.07 11.32 19.41
CA TRP A 175 4.18 11.87 18.62
C TRP A 175 5.44 11.02 18.82
N ASP A 176 6.03 10.55 17.73
CA ASP A 176 7.35 9.93 17.73
C ASP A 176 8.38 10.94 17.22
N SER A 177 9.25 11.40 18.11
CA SER A 177 10.28 12.39 17.78
C SER A 177 11.40 11.83 16.91
N GLY A 178 11.63 10.51 16.91
CA GLY A 178 12.67 9.87 16.09
C GLY A 178 12.28 9.84 14.61
N PHE A 179 10.99 9.62 14.33
CA PHE A 179 10.46 9.61 12.97
C PHE A 179 9.77 10.92 12.56
N GLN A 180 9.62 11.87 13.49
CA GLN A 180 8.86 13.12 13.31
C GLN A 180 7.45 12.90 12.74
N VAL A 181 6.78 11.84 13.21
CA VAL A 181 5.41 11.49 12.79
C VAL A 181 4.56 11.06 13.98
N HIS A 182 3.24 11.14 13.84
CA HIS A 182 2.32 10.53 14.80
C HIS A 182 2.19 9.03 14.54
N VAL A 183 2.52 8.22 15.55
CA VAL A 183 2.42 6.76 15.54
C VAL A 183 1.29 6.27 16.44
N LEU A 184 0.86 5.02 16.27
CA LEU A 184 -0.06 4.37 17.20
C LEU A 184 0.64 4.17 18.56
N GLY A 185 0.20 4.90 19.58
CA GLY A 185 0.67 4.77 20.97
C GLY A 185 -0.21 3.87 21.83
N HIS A 186 -1.45 3.59 21.43
CA HIS A 186 -2.36 2.70 22.17
C HIS A 186 -2.01 1.23 21.93
N ARG A 187 -1.73 0.50 23.00
CA ARG A 187 -1.30 -0.91 22.93
C ARG A 187 -2.27 -1.80 22.17
N GLY A 188 -3.58 -1.62 22.35
CA GLY A 188 -4.57 -2.42 21.61
C GLY A 188 -4.45 -2.27 20.10
N TRP A 189 -4.26 -1.03 19.62
CA TRP A 189 -4.12 -0.75 18.19
C TRP A 189 -2.78 -1.23 17.63
N GLN A 190 -1.71 -1.22 18.44
CA GLN A 190 -0.43 -1.84 18.08
C GLN A 190 -0.57 -3.37 17.95
N GLU A 191 -1.28 -4.02 18.87
CA GLU A 191 -1.57 -5.46 18.81
C GLU A 191 -2.43 -5.82 17.60
N ALA A 192 -3.40 -4.98 17.24
CA ALA A 192 -4.20 -5.13 16.02
C ALA A 192 -3.35 -4.97 14.75
N LEU A 193 -2.44 -3.99 14.70
CA LEU A 193 -1.50 -3.82 13.59
C LEU A 193 -0.61 -5.04 13.41
N GLN A 194 -0.08 -5.60 14.50
CA GLN A 194 0.73 -6.82 14.46
C GLN A 194 -0.07 -8.03 13.95
N ALA A 195 -1.28 -8.25 14.50
CA ALA A 195 -2.15 -9.33 14.04
C ALA A 195 -2.54 -9.17 12.56
N GLY A 196 -2.77 -7.93 12.11
CA GLY A 196 -3.05 -7.64 10.72
C GLY A 196 -1.85 -7.92 9.81
N HIS A 197 -0.63 -7.56 10.20
CA HIS A 197 0.57 -7.91 9.43
C HIS A 197 0.76 -9.42 9.34
N ALA A 198 0.52 -10.15 10.43
CA ALA A 198 0.58 -11.61 10.42
C ALA A 198 -0.45 -12.23 9.45
N MET A 199 -1.72 -11.79 9.52
CA MET A 199 -2.76 -12.22 8.58
C MET A 199 -2.40 -11.87 7.13
N LEU A 200 -1.88 -10.66 6.91
CA LEU A 200 -1.43 -10.22 5.60
C LEU A 200 -0.35 -11.16 5.05
N TRP A 201 0.63 -11.57 5.85
CA TRP A 201 1.70 -12.46 5.40
C TRP A 201 1.19 -13.86 5.07
N ALA A 202 0.28 -14.41 5.89
CA ALA A 202 -0.37 -15.69 5.62
C ALA A 202 -1.16 -15.67 4.31
N THR A 203 -1.66 -14.49 3.91
CA THR A 203 -2.53 -14.30 2.75
C THR A 203 -1.75 -13.94 1.48
N ALA A 204 -0.78 -13.03 1.59
CA ALA A 204 -0.04 -12.48 0.46
C ALA A 204 1.10 -13.39 -0.02
N ALA A 205 1.63 -14.25 0.86
CA ALA A 205 2.71 -15.18 0.55
C ALA A 205 2.47 -16.54 1.24
N PRO A 206 1.36 -17.24 0.94
CA PRO A 206 1.00 -18.49 1.62
C PRO A 206 2.05 -19.59 1.43
N GLU A 207 2.80 -19.58 0.33
CA GLU A 207 3.90 -20.49 0.02
C GLU A 207 5.12 -20.33 0.94
N ALA A 208 5.27 -19.18 1.62
CA ALA A 208 6.36 -18.96 2.56
C ALA A 208 6.17 -19.71 3.90
N TYR A 209 4.99 -20.31 4.11
CA TYR A 209 4.58 -20.92 5.37
C TYR A 209 3.90 -22.26 5.12
N ASN A 210 4.10 -23.22 6.03
CA ASN A 210 3.27 -24.43 6.00
C ASN A 210 1.84 -24.14 6.51
N VAL A 211 0.92 -25.10 6.35
CA VAL A 211 -0.49 -24.96 6.75
C VAL A 211 -0.64 -24.48 8.20
N ARG A 212 0.07 -25.13 9.13
CA ARG A 212 0.00 -24.81 10.56
C ARG A 212 0.54 -23.41 10.86
N GLU A 213 1.61 -22.99 10.19
CA GLU A 213 2.16 -21.65 10.36
C GLU A 213 1.20 -20.58 9.84
N ARG A 214 0.52 -20.81 8.72
CA ARG A 214 -0.54 -19.91 8.23
C ARG A 214 -1.71 -19.81 9.20
N GLU A 215 -2.15 -20.93 9.77
CA GLU A 215 -3.18 -20.93 10.80
C GLU A 215 -2.77 -20.11 12.02
N ILE A 216 -1.53 -20.23 12.49
CA ILE A 216 -1.00 -19.44 13.60
C ILE A 216 -1.00 -17.94 13.27
N LEU A 217 -0.54 -17.57 12.07
CA LEU A 217 -0.46 -16.18 11.61
C LEU A 217 -1.85 -15.54 11.42
N ALA A 218 -2.83 -16.31 10.97
CA ALA A 218 -4.18 -15.81 10.72
C ALA A 218 -5.06 -15.79 11.99
N ARG A 219 -4.72 -16.60 13.00
CA ARG A 219 -5.61 -16.96 14.12
C ARG A 219 -6.31 -15.80 14.80
N ARG A 220 -5.56 -14.77 15.22
CA ARG A 220 -6.13 -13.66 16.01
C ARG A 220 -7.07 -12.83 15.17
N TRP A 221 -6.67 -12.58 13.92
CA TRP A 221 -7.45 -11.81 12.98
C TRP A 221 -8.75 -12.53 12.63
N THR A 222 -8.67 -13.78 12.18
CA THR A 222 -9.84 -14.56 11.74
C THR A 222 -10.80 -14.91 12.88
N ALA A 223 -10.30 -15.10 14.11
CA ALA A 223 -11.16 -15.35 15.27
C ALA A 223 -12.05 -14.14 15.65
N VAL A 224 -11.64 -12.92 15.29
CA VAL A 224 -12.38 -11.69 15.62
C VAL A 224 -13.17 -11.17 14.42
N LEU A 225 -12.58 -11.22 13.23
CA LEU A 225 -13.14 -10.64 12.00
C LEU A 225 -13.80 -11.68 11.09
N GLY A 226 -13.62 -12.98 11.36
CA GLY A 226 -14.06 -14.07 10.50
C GLY A 226 -13.02 -14.43 9.43
N ALA A 227 -13.19 -15.63 8.84
CA ALA A 227 -12.50 -16.01 7.61
C ALA A 227 -13.34 -15.59 6.40
N HIS A 228 -12.69 -15.15 5.34
CA HIS A 228 -13.31 -15.06 4.02
C HIS A 228 -13.11 -16.40 3.30
N THR A 229 -14.22 -17.00 2.88
CA THR A 229 -14.29 -18.26 2.11
C THR A 229 -14.08 -18.02 0.63
#